data_AF-A0AAD4X3N2-F1
#
_entry.id   AF-A0AAD4X3N2-F1
#
_cell.length_a   1.000
_cell.length_b   1.000
_cell.length_c   1.000
_cell.angle_alpha   90.00
_cell.angle_beta   90.00
_cell.angle_gamma   90.00
#
_symmetry.space_group_name_H-M   'P 1'
#
loop_
_entity.id
_entity.type
_entity.pdbx_description
1 polymer ?
#
loop_
_entity_poly.entity_id
_entity_poly.type
_entity_poly.pdbx_seq_one_letter_code
_entity_poly.pdbx_strand_id
1 'polypeptide(L)'
;MAVPSRSQEQSHKSHRSRQAGPSAEKKDQTKKRKRDASQEKTHNPKAFAFNSSTKAKRLQSRTTEKEQRRLHVPTIDRTIGEPAPYVIVVHGPPKVGKSLLIKSLVKHYTKHNLNEVRGPITIVS
;
A
#
# COMPACT_ATOMS: atom_id res chain seq x y z
N MET A 1 -74.30 -30.10 -4.22
CA MET A 1 -72.89 -29.68 -4.39
C MET A 1 -72.85 -28.16 -4.46
N ALA A 2 -72.27 -27.50 -3.44
CA ALA A 2 -72.14 -26.05 -3.39
C ALA A 2 -70.72 -25.65 -3.84
N VAL A 3 -70.63 -24.76 -4.83
CA VAL A 3 -69.37 -24.20 -5.34
C VAL A 3 -68.98 -22.99 -4.47
N PRO A 4 -67.76 -22.92 -3.90
CA PRO A 4 -67.33 -21.75 -3.16
C PRO A 4 -66.95 -20.62 -4.12
N SER A 5 -67.43 -19.42 -3.81
CA SER A 5 -67.14 -18.18 -4.54
C SER A 5 -65.66 -17.80 -4.42
N ARG A 6 -65.05 -17.47 -5.56
CA ARG A 6 -63.69 -16.93 -5.66
C ARG A 6 -63.62 -15.58 -4.95
N SER A 7 -62.75 -15.46 -3.95
CA SER A 7 -62.32 -14.21 -3.35
C SER A 7 -61.57 -13.37 -4.39
N GLN A 8 -62.19 -12.30 -4.88
CA GLN A 8 -61.49 -11.27 -5.66
C GLN A 8 -60.71 -10.38 -4.69
N GLU A 9 -59.38 -10.37 -4.82
CA GLU A 9 -58.51 -9.40 -4.15
C GLU A 9 -58.85 -7.97 -4.60
N GLN A 10 -59.26 -7.13 -3.67
CA GLN A 10 -59.48 -5.71 -3.94
C GLN A 10 -58.13 -4.98 -4.04
N SER A 11 -57.85 -4.37 -5.19
CA SER A 11 -56.67 -3.52 -5.36
C SER A 11 -56.82 -2.23 -4.55
N HIS A 12 -56.10 -2.09 -3.45
CA HIS A 12 -56.09 -0.86 -2.66
C HIS A 12 -55.39 0.30 -3.40
N LYS A 13 -55.93 1.51 -3.24
CA LYS A 13 -55.37 2.75 -3.79
C LYS A 13 -53.96 2.98 -3.24
N SER A 14 -53.01 3.27 -4.13
CA SER A 14 -51.64 3.58 -3.75
C SER A 14 -51.54 4.89 -2.98
N HIS A 15 -50.76 4.92 -1.90
CA HIS A 15 -50.51 6.14 -1.14
C HIS A 15 -49.68 7.16 -1.93
N ARG A 16 -50.00 8.46 -1.76
CA ARG A 16 -49.23 9.57 -2.35
C ARG A 16 -47.83 9.64 -1.76
N SER A 17 -46.82 9.82 -2.62
CA SER A 17 -45.45 10.01 -2.14
C SER A 17 -45.24 11.37 -1.49
N ARG A 18 -44.55 11.37 -0.36
CA ARG A 18 -44.10 12.58 0.36
C ARG A 18 -43.23 13.44 -0.56
N GLN A 19 -43.43 14.76 -0.51
CA GLN A 19 -42.72 15.75 -1.32
C GLN A 19 -41.56 16.45 -0.59
N ALA A 20 -41.41 16.20 0.73
CA ALA A 20 -40.39 16.82 1.56
C ALA A 20 -39.87 15.84 2.63
N GLY A 21 -38.68 16.14 3.17
CA GLY A 21 -38.03 15.40 4.24
C GLY A 21 -37.12 14.24 3.76
N PRO A 22 -36.43 13.55 4.70
CA PRO A 22 -35.34 12.61 4.40
C PRO A 22 -35.75 11.44 3.50
N SER A 23 -37.04 11.08 3.53
CA SER A 23 -37.61 10.01 2.69
C SER A 23 -37.86 10.45 1.25
N ALA A 24 -38.24 11.72 1.02
CA ALA A 24 -38.38 12.29 -0.32
C ALA A 24 -37.01 12.42 -0.99
N GLU A 25 -36.02 12.96 -0.26
CA GLU A 25 -34.64 13.09 -0.74
C GLU A 25 -34.01 11.76 -1.12
N LYS A 26 -34.18 10.71 -0.30
CA LYS A 26 -33.71 9.34 -0.63
C LYS A 26 -34.36 8.82 -1.91
N LYS A 27 -35.67 9.06 -2.11
CA LYS A 27 -36.39 8.59 -3.30
C LYS A 27 -35.92 9.33 -4.56
N ASP A 28 -35.65 10.63 -4.47
CA ASP A 28 -35.13 11.43 -5.57
C ASP A 28 -33.68 11.12 -5.90
N GLN A 29 -32.82 10.91 -4.91
CA GLN A 29 -31.45 10.42 -5.13
C GLN A 29 -31.44 9.05 -5.81
N THR A 30 -32.37 8.15 -5.42
CA THR A 30 -32.50 6.83 -6.05
C THR A 30 -32.98 6.94 -7.50
N LYS A 31 -33.91 7.87 -7.79
CA LYS A 31 -34.37 8.15 -9.15
C LYS A 31 -33.28 8.78 -10.02
N LYS A 32 -32.47 9.71 -9.48
CA LYS A 32 -31.33 10.32 -10.20
C LYS A 32 -30.28 9.26 -10.54
N ARG A 33 -29.86 8.44 -9.56
CA ARG A 33 -28.95 7.30 -9.76
C ARG A 33 -29.44 6.28 -10.81
N LYS A 34 -30.76 6.14 -11.00
CA LYS A 34 -31.34 5.27 -12.04
C LYS A 34 -31.36 5.91 -13.44
N ARG A 35 -31.47 7.25 -13.54
CA ARG A 35 -31.47 7.96 -14.83
C ARG A 35 -30.05 8.07 -15.40
N ASP A 36 -29.08 8.34 -14.53
CA ASP A 36 -27.67 8.48 -14.92
C ASP A 36 -27.00 7.15 -15.29
N ALA A 37 -27.67 6.01 -15.05
CA ALA A 37 -27.15 4.67 -15.33
C ALA A 37 -27.41 4.16 -16.76
N SER A 38 -27.80 5.04 -17.69
CA SER A 38 -28.35 4.63 -18.99
C SER A 38 -27.38 4.71 -20.19
N GLN A 39 -26.10 5.10 -20.05
CA GLN A 39 -25.21 5.24 -21.24
C GLN A 39 -23.74 4.76 -21.17
N GLU A 40 -23.20 4.32 -20.04
CA GLU A 40 -21.90 3.62 -20.04
C GLU A 40 -21.98 2.46 -19.06
N LYS A 41 -21.19 1.38 -19.22
CA LYS A 41 -21.24 0.18 -18.37
C LYS A 41 -21.12 0.56 -16.89
N THR A 42 -22.26 0.78 -16.24
CA THR A 42 -22.33 1.39 -14.91
C THR A 42 -21.94 0.36 -13.88
N HIS A 43 -20.68 0.40 -13.50
CA HIS A 43 -20.13 -0.40 -12.43
C HIS A 43 -20.87 -0.07 -11.11
N ASN A 44 -21.57 -1.05 -10.53
CA ASN A 44 -22.34 -0.87 -9.30
C ASN A 44 -21.41 -0.52 -8.13
N PRO A 45 -21.36 0.73 -7.63
CA PRO A 45 -20.38 1.14 -6.62
C PRO A 45 -20.54 0.41 -5.28
N LYS A 46 -21.72 -0.18 -5.01
CA LYS A 46 -21.95 -0.96 -3.78
C LYS A 46 -21.29 -2.34 -3.83
N ALA A 47 -21.13 -2.93 -5.01
CA ALA A 47 -20.53 -4.25 -5.17
C ALA A 47 -19.01 -4.24 -4.96
N PHE A 48 -18.38 -3.07 -5.05
CA PHE A 48 -16.92 -2.88 -4.93
C PHE A 48 -16.54 -2.06 -3.69
N ALA A 49 -17.45 -1.98 -2.72
CA ALA A 49 -17.15 -1.43 -1.41
C ALA A 49 -16.26 -2.40 -0.63
N PHE A 50 -15.42 -1.85 0.25
CA PHE A 50 -14.61 -2.64 1.17
C PHE A 50 -15.49 -3.35 2.20
N ASN A 51 -15.15 -4.61 2.54
CA ASN A 51 -15.86 -5.37 3.57
C ASN A 51 -15.74 -4.75 4.98
N SER A 52 -14.66 -4.02 5.25
CA SER A 52 -14.42 -3.34 6.53
C SER A 52 -13.77 -1.97 6.32
N SER A 53 -14.46 -0.92 6.74
CA SER A 53 -13.99 0.47 6.65
C SER A 53 -12.76 0.73 7.52
N THR A 54 -12.74 0.17 8.73
CA THR A 54 -11.64 0.34 9.69
C THR A 54 -10.35 -0.33 9.20
N LYS A 55 -10.46 -1.55 8.67
CA LYS A 55 -9.32 -2.27 8.09
C LYS A 55 -8.80 -1.60 6.82
N ALA A 56 -9.71 -1.16 5.93
CA ALA A 56 -9.35 -0.44 4.72
C ALA A 56 -8.59 0.87 5.04
N LYS A 57 -9.10 1.67 5.98
CA LYS A 57 -8.43 2.90 6.42
C LYS A 57 -7.03 2.62 6.98
N ARG A 58 -6.88 1.60 7.84
CA ARG A 58 -5.58 1.23 8.41
C ARG A 58 -4.57 0.78 7.34
N LEU A 59 -5.01 -0.01 6.37
CA LEU A 59 -4.15 -0.45 5.27
C LEU A 59 -3.75 0.71 4.38
N GLN A 60 -4.71 1.56 3.99
CA GLN A 60 -4.47 2.75 3.19
C GLN A 60 -3.46 3.69 3.86
N SER A 61 -3.62 3.97 5.16
CA SER A 61 -2.65 4.80 5.90
C SER A 61 -1.25 4.18 5.92
N ARG A 62 -1.14 2.85 6.05
CA ARG A 62 0.15 2.16 6.05
C ARG A 62 0.80 2.14 4.66
N THR A 63 0.02 1.98 3.59
CA THR A 63 0.55 1.99 2.22
C THR A 63 1.04 3.38 1.84
N THR A 64 0.25 4.42 2.13
CA THR A 64 0.65 5.80 1.84
C THR A 64 1.88 6.21 2.65
N GLU A 65 1.99 5.83 3.92
CA GLU A 65 3.19 6.09 4.73
C GLU A 65 4.43 5.39 4.17
N LYS A 66 4.29 4.12 3.75
CA LYS A 66 5.40 3.37 3.15
C LYS A 66 5.85 3.98 1.83
N GLU A 67 4.91 4.39 0.99
CA GLU A 67 5.21 5.07 -0.28
C GLU A 67 5.91 6.40 -0.03
N GLN A 68 5.41 7.20 0.91
CA GLN A 68 6.02 8.48 1.26
C GLN A 68 7.45 8.32 1.79
N ARG A 69 7.72 7.31 2.63
CA ARG A 69 9.08 7.02 3.11
C ARG A 69 10.03 6.52 2.02
N ARG A 70 9.52 5.99 0.90
CA ARG A 70 10.32 5.52 -0.24
C ARG A 70 10.69 6.65 -1.19
N LEU A 71 9.91 7.73 -1.23
CA LEU A 71 10.18 8.87 -2.10
C LEU A 71 11.40 9.64 -1.58
N HIS A 72 12.47 9.64 -2.38
CA HIS A 72 13.69 10.39 -2.13
C HIS A 72 13.85 11.48 -3.20
N VAL A 73 14.66 12.50 -2.91
CA VAL A 73 14.96 13.57 -3.88
C VAL A 73 15.70 12.97 -5.08
N PRO A 74 15.22 13.18 -6.32
CA PRO A 74 15.90 12.66 -7.50
C PRO A 74 17.28 13.30 -7.60
N THR A 75 18.31 12.47 -7.58
CA THR A 75 19.71 12.89 -7.68
C THR A 75 20.31 12.24 -8.92
N ILE A 76 21.11 13.00 -9.67
CA ILE A 76 21.79 12.49 -10.86
C ILE A 76 22.90 11.55 -10.41
N ASP A 77 22.85 10.30 -10.88
CA ASP A 77 23.96 9.38 -10.71
C ASP A 77 25.09 9.73 -11.68
N ARG A 78 26.32 9.83 -11.16
CA ARG A 78 27.54 10.18 -11.90
C ARG A 78 28.52 9.01 -11.99
N THR A 79 28.07 7.79 -11.74
CA THR A 79 28.89 6.59 -11.90
C THR A 79 29.22 6.38 -13.38
N ILE A 80 30.50 6.50 -13.75
CA ILE A 80 31.00 6.28 -15.11
C ILE A 80 31.86 5.02 -15.10
N GLY A 81 31.46 3.99 -15.84
CA GLY A 81 32.22 2.74 -15.99
C GLY A 81 32.11 1.79 -14.79
N GLU A 82 33.21 1.12 -14.45
CA GLU A 82 33.29 0.19 -13.33
C GLU A 82 33.27 0.94 -11.99
N PRO A 83 32.44 0.52 -11.01
CA PRO A 83 32.40 1.19 -9.72
C PRO A 83 33.73 1.05 -8.98
N ALA A 84 34.24 2.17 -8.46
CA ALA A 84 35.43 2.16 -7.60
C ALA A 84 35.20 1.26 -6.37
N PRO A 85 36.27 0.63 -5.83
CA PRO A 85 36.14 -0.24 -4.67
C PRO A 85 35.58 0.52 -3.46
N TYR A 86 34.64 -0.12 -2.75
CA TYR A 86 34.03 0.47 -1.55
C TYR A 86 35.08 0.74 -0.47
N VAL A 87 35.12 1.97 0.03
CA VAL A 87 36.02 2.38 1.12
C VAL A 87 35.35 2.16 2.46
N ILE A 88 35.90 1.27 3.27
CA ILE A 88 35.39 0.94 4.61
C ILE A 88 36.38 1.45 5.65
N VAL A 89 35.91 2.26 6.59
CA VAL A 89 36.72 2.82 7.69
C VAL A 89 36.38 2.12 9.00
N VAL A 90 37.37 1.50 9.63
CA VAL A 90 37.23 0.88 10.96
C VAL A 90 37.65 1.89 12.03
N HIS A 91 36.67 2.48 12.73
CA HIS A 91 36.90 3.49 13.77
C HIS A 91 36.46 2.99 15.16
N GLY A 92 36.95 3.64 16.22
CA GLY A 92 36.61 3.30 17.61
C GLY A 92 37.69 3.71 18.62
N PRO A 93 37.43 3.57 19.94
CA PRO A 93 38.38 3.90 21.01
C PRO A 93 39.72 3.14 20.90
N PRO A 94 40.77 3.55 21.63
CA PRO A 94 42.02 2.80 21.66
C PRO A 94 41.80 1.42 22.30
N LYS A 95 42.60 0.42 21.89
CA LYS A 95 42.64 -0.95 22.46
C LYS A 95 41.38 -1.81 22.32
N VAL A 96 40.39 -1.42 21.51
CA VAL A 96 39.16 -2.23 21.24
C VAL A 96 39.34 -3.33 20.18
N GLY A 97 40.57 -3.58 19.70
CA GLY A 97 40.82 -4.63 18.71
C GLY A 97 40.57 -4.26 17.25
N LYS A 98 40.56 -2.96 16.89
CA LYS A 98 40.37 -2.48 15.49
C LYS A 98 41.30 -3.19 14.49
N SER A 99 42.59 -3.30 14.81
CA SER A 99 43.57 -3.98 13.96
C SER A 99 43.33 -5.48 13.87
N LEU A 100 42.78 -6.10 14.93
CA LEU A 100 42.44 -7.52 14.96
C LEU A 100 41.24 -7.81 14.04
N LEU A 101 40.23 -6.92 14.01
CA LEU A 101 39.10 -7.02 13.10
C LEU A 101 39.57 -6.98 11.64
N ILE A 102 40.44 -6.05 11.28
CA ILE A 102 41.00 -5.95 9.92
C ILE A 102 41.76 -7.23 9.54
N LYS A 103 42.64 -7.73 10.43
CA LYS A 103 43.38 -8.98 10.20
C LYS A 103 42.44 -10.18 10.03
N SER A 104 41.40 -10.28 10.85
CA SER A 104 40.42 -11.37 10.80
C SER A 104 39.66 -11.38 9.47
N LEU A 105 39.20 -10.21 9.01
CA LEU A 105 38.49 -10.08 7.74
C LEU A 105 39.39 -10.41 6.55
N VAL A 106 40.62 -9.88 6.52
CA VAL A 106 41.57 -10.21 5.46
C VAL A 106 41.85 -11.71 5.42
N LYS A 107 42.08 -12.34 6.57
CA LYS A 107 42.28 -13.78 6.67
C LYS A 107 41.06 -14.56 6.20
N HIS A 108 39.85 -14.11 6.52
CA HIS A 108 38.62 -14.78 6.14
C HIS A 108 38.44 -14.84 4.61
N TYR A 109 38.66 -13.71 3.93
CA TYR A 109 38.45 -13.57 2.49
C TYR A 109 39.63 -14.09 1.67
N THR A 110 40.86 -13.70 2.01
CA THR A 110 42.06 -14.01 1.20
C THR A 110 42.78 -15.28 1.65
N LYS A 111 42.40 -15.87 2.79
CA LYS A 111 43.11 -16.99 3.45
C LYS A 111 44.57 -16.68 3.84
N HIS A 112 45.01 -15.43 3.72
CA HIS A 112 46.36 -15.00 4.14
C HIS A 112 46.35 -14.34 5.51
N ASN A 113 47.39 -14.59 6.32
CA ASN A 113 47.57 -13.94 7.61
C ASN A 113 48.38 -12.64 7.43
N LEU A 114 47.84 -11.51 7.88
CA LEU A 114 48.55 -10.23 7.93
C LEU A 114 49.18 -9.97 9.31
N ASN A 115 50.48 -9.68 9.33
CA ASN A 115 51.23 -9.44 10.56
C ASN A 115 51.02 -8.02 11.13
N GLU A 116 51.01 -7.00 10.27
CA GLU A 116 50.76 -5.61 10.66
C GLU A 116 49.74 -4.97 9.73
N VAL A 117 48.88 -4.14 10.29
CA VAL A 117 47.86 -3.39 9.53
C VAL A 117 48.33 -1.95 9.44
N ARG A 118 48.86 -1.56 8.28
CA ARG A 118 49.29 -0.19 7.99
C ARG A 118 48.74 0.23 6.62
N GLY A 119 48.17 1.42 6.54
CA GLY A 119 47.63 1.98 5.29
C GLY A 119 46.31 1.37 4.83
N PRO A 120 45.82 1.79 3.65
CA PRO A 120 44.64 1.21 3.02
C PRO A 120 44.92 -0.21 2.51
N ILE A 121 43.98 -1.12 2.74
CA ILE A 121 44.04 -2.51 2.29
C ILE A 121 42.85 -2.76 1.38
N THR A 122 43.13 -3.16 0.13
CA THR A 122 42.12 -3.56 -0.84
C THR A 122 42.03 -5.09 -0.87
N ILE A 123 40.82 -5.62 -0.69
CA ILE A 123 40.53 -7.06 -0.76
C ILE A 123 39.63 -7.28 -1.97
N VAL A 124 39.96 -8.27 -2.78
CA VAL A 124 39.08 -8.82 -3.81
C VAL A 124 38.64 -10.19 -3.29
N SER A 125 37.34 -10.42 -3.18
CA SER A 125 36.77 -11.71 -2.76
C SER A 125 36.31 -12.52 -3.95
#